data_AF-A0A7X9MQP8-F1
#
_entry.id   AF-A0A7X9MQP8-F1
#
_cell.length_a   1.000
_cell.length_b   1.000
_cell.length_c   1.000
_cell.angle_alpha   90.00
_cell.angle_beta   90.00
_cell.angle_gamma   90.00
#
_symmetry.space_group_name_H-M   'P 1'
#
loop_
_entity.id
_entity.type
_entity.pdbx_description
1 polymer ?
#
loop_
_entity_poly.entity_id
_entity_poly.type
_entity_poly.pdbx_seq_one_letter_code
_entity_poly.pdbx_strand_id
1 'polypeptide(L)' 'MKNVDEIKKYKFLLSFHDGHQLLFETNTDIRTAEREYINGGMFVETENKYTINLNQVARIQVKKQR' A
#
# COMPACT_ATOMS: atom_id res chain seq x y z
N MET A 1 26.99 11.19 -0.30
CA MET A 1 25.75 11.88 -0.67
C MET A 1 24.69 11.49 0.35
N LYS A 2 24.14 12.45 1.11
CA LYS A 2 22.97 12.18 1.96
C LYS A 2 21.80 11.92 1.02
N ASN A 3 21.31 10.68 0.96
CA ASN A 3 19.97 10.43 0.43
C ASN A 3 19.03 11.21 1.36
N VAL A 4 18.54 12.35 0.89
CA VAL A 4 17.39 12.97 1.52
C VAL A 4 16.28 11.98 1.22
N ASP A 5 15.87 11.19 2.21
CA ASP A 5 14.74 10.29 2.09
C ASP A 5 13.56 11.15 1.62
N GLU A 6 13.20 10.99 0.34
CA GLU A 6 12.09 11.71 -0.25
C GLU A 6 10.85 11.40 0.59
N ILE A 7 10.19 12.43 1.10
CA ILE A 7 8.92 12.26 1.81
C ILE A 7 7.95 11.62 0.82
N LYS A 8 7.51 10.42 1.15
CA LYS A 8 6.55 9.67 0.33
C LYS A 8 5.21 10.40 0.30
N LYS A 9 4.52 10.35 -0.82
CA LYS A 9 3.25 11.08 -1.04
C LYS A 9 2.08 10.57 -0.21
N TYR A 10 2.09 9.29 0.17
CA TYR A 10 0.99 8.64 0.86
C TYR A 10 1.48 7.85 2.05
N LYS A 11 0.75 7.98 3.17
CA LYS A 11 0.85 7.11 4.33
C LYS A 11 -0.41 6.27 4.44
N PHE A 12 -0.29 4.96 4.33
CA PHE A 12 -1.39 4.00 4.41
C PHE A 12 -1.36 3.24 5.73
N LEU A 13 -2.54 3.07 6.31
CA LEU A 13 -2.81 2.08 7.35
C LEU A 13 -3.81 1.08 6.77
N LEU A 14 -3.36 -0.16 6.60
CA LEU A 14 -4.20 -1.28 6.17
C LEU A 14 -4.56 -2.11 7.39
N SER A 15 -5.84 -2.45 7.52
CA SER A 15 -6.31 -3.46 8.47
C SER A 15 -6.78 -4.68 7.69
N PHE A 16 -6.24 -5.85 8.01
CA PHE A 16 -6.54 -7.11 7.34
C PHE A 16 -7.67 -7.87 8.07
N HIS A 17 -8.30 -8.80 7.36
CA HIS A 17 -9.41 -9.60 7.91
C HIS A 17 -8.99 -10.49 9.10
N ASP A 18 -7.72 -10.85 9.19
CA ASP A 18 -7.13 -11.64 10.29
C ASP A 18 -6.78 -10.79 11.52
N GLY A 19 -7.05 -9.48 11.49
CA GLY A 19 -6.78 -8.55 12.58
C GLY A 19 -5.38 -7.92 12.53
N HIS A 20 -4.50 -8.33 11.62
CA HIS A 20 -3.21 -7.68 11.44
C HIS A 20 -3.35 -6.28 10.83
N GLN A 21 -2.33 -5.44 11.07
CA GLN A 21 -2.27 -4.09 10.53
C GLN A 21 -0.91 -3.83 9.89
N LEU A 22 -0.91 -3.09 8.78
CA LEU A 22 0.30 -2.64 8.10
C LEU A 22 0.24 -1.12 7.93
N LEU A 23 1.22 -0.43 8.52
CA LEU A 23 1.46 0.99 8.31
C LEU A 23 2.69 1.16 7.43
N PHE A 24 2.54 1.84 6.30
CA PHE A 24 3.66 2.09 5.40
C PHE A 24 3.47 3.38 4.60
N GLU A 25 4.57 3.90 4.07
CA GLU A 25 4.58 5.11 3.25
C GLU A 25 5.02 4.75 1.82
N THR A 26 4.42 5.38 0.81
CA THR A 26 4.59 5.05 -0.60
C THR A 26 4.20 6.24 -1.49
N ASN A 27 4.77 6.32 -2.69
CA ASN A 27 4.38 7.24 -3.75
C ASN A 27 3.24 6.69 -4.63
N THR A 28 2.96 5.38 -4.53
CA THR A 28 1.88 4.70 -5.23
C THR A 28 0.57 4.81 -4.45
N ASP A 29 -0.49 5.34 -5.09
CA ASP A 29 -1.84 5.32 -4.52
C ASP A 29 -2.49 3.95 -4.73
N ILE A 30 -2.39 3.05 -3.74
CA ILE A 30 -2.87 1.67 -3.85
C ILE A 30 -4.38 1.53 -4.10
N ARG A 31 -5.14 2.62 -3.93
CA ARG A 31 -6.60 2.63 -4.18
C ARG A 31 -6.91 2.69 -5.68
N THR A 32 -6.00 3.25 -6.46
CA THR A 32 -6.17 3.50 -7.90
C THR A 32 -5.08 2.87 -8.76
N ALA A 33 -4.04 2.31 -8.15
CA ALA A 33 -2.97 1.59 -8.84
C ALA A 33 -3.51 0.43 -9.69
N GLU A 34 -2.73 0.04 -10.69
CA GLU A 34 -3.01 -1.14 -11.51
C GLU A 34 -3.10 -2.40 -10.65
N ARG A 35 -4.06 -3.26 -10.99
CA ARG A 35 -4.39 -4.46 -10.22
C ARG A 35 -4.04 -5.69 -11.04
N GLU A 36 -3.27 -6.58 -10.44
CA GLU A 36 -2.98 -7.89 -11.03
C GLU A 36 -3.83 -8.96 -10.36
N TYR A 37 -4.43 -9.84 -11.17
CA TYR A 37 -5.24 -10.95 -10.67
C TYR A 37 -4.47 -12.26 -10.84
N ILE A 38 -4.07 -12.87 -9.73
CA ILE A 38 -3.25 -14.09 -9.72
C ILE A 38 -3.90 -15.09 -8.76
N ASN A 39 -4.23 -16.29 -9.26
CA ASN A 39 -4.83 -17.37 -8.45
C ASN A 39 -6.03 -16.91 -7.58
N GLY A 40 -6.89 -16.03 -8.11
CA GLY A 40 -8.06 -15.49 -7.39
C GLY A 40 -7.77 -14.37 -6.38
N GLY A 41 -6.50 -14.01 -6.18
CA GLY A 41 -6.12 -12.81 -5.43
C GLY A 41 -6.12 -11.55 -6.32
N MET A 42 -6.27 -10.39 -5.69
CA MET A 42 -6.19 -9.08 -6.35
C MET A 42 -5.03 -8.32 -5.75
N PHE A 43 -3.95 -8.17 -6.49
CA PHE A 43 -2.67 -7.65 -6.01
C PHE A 43 -2.37 -6.26 -6.54
N VAL A 44 -1.72 -5.46 -5.71
CA VAL A 44 -1.10 -4.20 -6.08
C VAL A 44 0.36 -4.23 -5.65
N GLU A 45 1.26 -3.88 -6.56
CA GLU A 45 2.66 -3.62 -6.24
C GLU A 45 2.88 -2.12 -6.02
N THR A 46 3.70 -1.80 -5.03
CA THR A 46 4.12 -0.42 -4.72
C THR A 46 5.56 -0.21 -5.13
N GLU A 47 5.99 1.04 -5.32
CA GLU A 47 7.38 1.35 -5.67
C GLU A 47 8.39 0.92 -4.60
N ASN A 48 7.92 0.71 -3.37
CA ASN A 48 8.72 0.17 -2.26
C ASN A 48 8.72 -1.37 -2.21
N LYS A 49 8.28 -2.02 -3.30
CA LYS A 49 8.26 -3.49 -3.48
C LYS A 49 7.38 -4.24 -2.47
N TYR A 50 6.39 -3.57 -1.89
CA TYR A 50 5.29 -4.28 -1.23
C TYR A 50 4.34 -4.79 -2.30
N THR A 51 4.02 -6.08 -2.22
CA THR A 51 2.92 -6.72 -2.95
C THR A 51 1.77 -6.95 -1.98
N ILE A 52 0.65 -6.27 -2.20
CA ILE A 52 -0.49 -6.27 -1.28
C ILE A 52 -1.66 -6.99 -1.94
N ASN A 53 -2.14 -8.07 -1.31
CA ASN A 53 -3.40 -8.71 -1.71
C ASN A 53 -4.58 -7.92 -1.13
N LEU A 54 -5.22 -7.10 -1.96
CA LEU A 54 -6.34 -6.25 -1.57
C LEU A 54 -7.57 -7.06 -1.11
N ASN A 55 -7.73 -8.32 -1.54
CA ASN A 55 -8.84 -9.16 -1.08
C ASN A 55 -8.72 -9.54 0.41
N GLN A 56 -7.53 -9.41 1.01
CA GLN A 56 -7.30 -9.67 2.43
C GLN A 56 -7.47 -8.40 3.28
N VAL A 57 -7.61 -7.23 2.65
CA VAL A 57 -7.67 -5.94 3.34
C VAL A 57 -9.13 -5.62 3.68
N ALA A 58 -9.44 -5.60 4.97
CA ALA A 58 -10.75 -5.23 5.49
C ALA A 58 -10.98 -3.71 5.44
N ARG A 59 -9.94 -2.90 5.69
CA ARG A 59 -10.04 -1.44 5.74
C ARG A 59 -8.76 -0.78 5.27
N ILE A 60 -8.92 0.27 4.45
CA ILE A 60 -7.82 1.15 4.01
C ILE A 60 -8.04 2.53 4.61
N GLN A 61 -7.05 3.04 5.34
CA GLN A 61 -6.94 4.44 5.73
C GLN A 61 -5.72 5.05 5.06
N VAL A 62 -5.85 6.29 4.58
CA VAL A 62 -4.79 6.97 3.84
C VAL A 62 -4.69 8.42 4.25
N LYS A 63 -3.46 8.90 4.37
CA LYS A 63 -3.14 10.32 4.52
C LYS A 63 -2.21 10.73 3.39
N LYS A 64 -2.62 11.72 2.59
CA LYS A 64 -1.72 12.38 1.65
C LYS A 64 -0.73 13.25 2.44
N GLN A 65 0.54 13.10 2.16
CA GLN A 65 1.63 13.89 2.72
C GLN A 65 1.92 15.04 1.76
N ARG A 66 2.04 16.25 2.31
CA ARG A 66 2.27 17.50 1.56
C ARG A 66 3.75 17.74 1.37
#